data_AF-A0A7C1UZ37-F1
#
_entry.id   AF-A0A7C1UZ37-F1
#
_cell.length_a   1.000
_cell.length_b   1.000
_cell.length_c   1.000
_cell.angle_alpha   90.00
_cell.angle_beta   90.00
_cell.angle_gamma   90.00
#
_symmetry.space_group_name_H-M   'P 1'
#
loop_
_entity.id
_entity.type
_entity.pdbx_description
1 polymer ?
#
loop_
_entity_poly.entity_id
_entity_poly.type
_entity_poly.pdbx_seq_one_letter_code
_entity_poly.pdbx_strand_id
1 'polypeptide(L)'
;MNNFFQFLLHFIFIATFLFVYIIAIIILKPFRLHRKRKISTISLKLSYLIYLAFFLAFVYLVLFFADNEVNTEENMEDGTSVIYYAIVLVSFFIPNIGIMIRRRFKKNRGSYNYVVTVLNFLIILALVFMMSHVQWNF
;
A
#
# COMPACT_ATOMS: atom_id res chain seq x y z
N MET A 1 -16.10 7.81 -23.31
CA MET A 1 -15.97 9.13 -22.63
C MET A 1 -15.05 10.00 -23.46
N ASN A 2 -15.28 11.31 -23.62
CA ASN A 2 -14.33 12.15 -24.37
C ASN A 2 -12.95 12.06 -23.70
N ASN A 3 -11.88 11.97 -24.50
CA ASN A 3 -10.49 11.87 -24.04
C ASN A 3 -10.13 12.91 -22.96
N PHE A 4 -10.76 14.09 -23.02
CA PHE A 4 -10.63 15.13 -22.00
C PHE A 4 -11.12 14.70 -20.60
N PHE A 5 -12.29 14.06 -20.49
CA PHE A 5 -12.80 13.59 -19.20
C PHE A 5 -11.93 12.46 -18.63
N GLN A 6 -11.43 11.56 -19.48
CA GLN A 6 -10.50 10.51 -19.05
C GLN A 6 -9.21 11.14 -18.50
N PHE A 7 -8.61 12.08 -19.22
CA PHE A 7 -7.44 12.83 -18.76
C PHE A 7 -7.69 13.55 -17.44
N LEU A 8 -8.82 14.26 -17.32
CA LEU A 8 -9.19 14.99 -16.11
C LEU A 8 -9.32 14.05 -14.90
N LEU A 9 -9.95 12.89 -15.07
CA LEU A 9 -10.07 11.89 -14.01
C LEU A 9 -8.71 11.34 -13.59
N HIS A 10 -7.84 10.96 -14.52
CA HIS A 10 -6.47 10.51 -14.20
C HIS A 10 -5.73 11.57 -13.39
N PHE A 11 -5.80 12.84 -13.82
CA PHE A 11 -5.16 13.95 -13.12
C PHE A 11 -5.69 14.13 -11.68
N ILE A 12 -7.01 14.12 -11.49
CA ILE A 12 -7.63 14.27 -10.17
C ILE A 12 -7.24 13.11 -9.23
N PHE A 13 -7.22 11.88 -9.73
CA PHE A 13 -6.81 10.72 -8.93
C PHE A 13 -5.32 10.76 -8.57
N ILE A 14 -4.44 11.10 -9.51
CA ILE A 14 -3.00 11.29 -9.23
C ILE A 14 -2.82 12.36 -8.15
N ALA A 15 -3.50 13.50 -8.29
CA ALA A 15 -3.43 14.58 -7.31
C ALA A 15 -3.94 14.11 -5.93
N THR A 16 -5.01 13.32 -5.89
CA THR A 16 -5.58 12.78 -4.65
C THR A 16 -4.63 11.78 -3.98
N PHE A 17 -4.06 10.82 -4.72
CA PHE A 17 -3.10 9.86 -4.17
C PHE A 17 -1.81 10.53 -3.71
N LEU A 18 -1.31 11.51 -4.47
CA LEU A 18 -0.16 12.32 -4.05
C LEU A 18 -0.47 13.09 -2.76
N PHE A 19 -1.67 13.68 -2.65
CA PHE A 19 -2.11 14.38 -1.46
C PHE A 19 -2.19 13.47 -0.23
N VAL A 20 -2.77 12.28 -0.37
CA VAL A 20 -2.82 11.26 0.69
C VAL A 20 -1.40 10.86 1.14
N TYR A 21 -0.49 10.66 0.19
CA TYR A 21 0.90 10.33 0.47
C TYR A 21 1.64 11.46 1.22
N ILE A 22 1.45 12.72 0.81
CA ILE A 22 2.03 13.89 1.49
C ILE A 22 1.50 14.00 2.91
N ILE A 23 0.19 13.84 3.13
CA ILE A 23 -0.41 13.83 4.47
C ILE A 23 0.23 12.74 5.33
N ALA A 24 0.42 11.53 4.78
CA ALA A 24 1.06 10.44 5.50
C ALA A 24 2.50 10.81 5.92
N ILE A 25 3.29 11.45 5.06
CA ILE A 25 4.63 11.95 5.40
C ILE A 25 4.56 12.97 6.56
N ILE A 26 3.63 13.92 6.49
CA ILE A 26 3.47 14.97 7.51
C ILE A 26 3.06 14.37 8.86
N ILE A 27 2.13 13.41 8.87
CA ILE A 27 1.64 12.74 10.09
C ILE A 27 2.73 11.85 10.69
N LEU A 28 3.38 11.01 9.89
CA LEU A 28 4.40 10.09 10.39
C LEU A 28 5.69 10.79 10.83
N LYS A 29 6.02 11.95 10.24
CA LYS A 29 7.29 12.65 10.43
C LYS A 29 8.46 11.66 10.39
N PRO A 30 8.74 11.01 9.24
CA PRO A 30 9.71 9.94 9.13
C PRO A 30 11.11 10.36 9.61
N PHE A 31 11.48 11.62 9.38
CA PHE A 31 12.79 12.18 9.72
C PHE A 31 12.94 12.68 11.18
N ARG A 32 11.90 12.59 12.02
CA ARG A 32 12.01 13.00 13.43
C ARG A 32 12.83 11.98 14.21
N LEU A 33 14.13 12.28 14.35
CA LEU A 33 15.14 11.41 14.97
C LEU A 33 14.94 11.27 16.49
N HIS A 34 14.67 10.06 16.99
CA HIS A 34 14.65 9.80 18.44
C HIS A 34 16.05 9.45 18.96
N ARG A 35 16.57 10.26 19.89
CA ARG A 35 17.95 10.22 20.40
C ARG A 35 18.41 8.87 20.99
N LYS A 36 17.51 8.07 21.59
CA LYS A 36 17.85 6.78 22.26
C LYS A 36 17.73 5.51 21.40
N ARG A 37 16.95 5.49 20.31
CA ARG A 37 16.70 4.27 19.49
C ARG A 37 16.47 4.65 18.02
N LYS A 38 17.55 5.10 17.39
CA LYS A 38 17.56 5.77 16.07
C LYS A 38 17.13 4.85 14.93
N ILE A 39 17.73 3.66 14.82
CA ILE A 39 17.63 2.84 13.60
C ILE A 39 16.27 2.12 13.48
N SER A 40 15.84 1.40 14.52
CA SER A 40 14.61 0.60 14.49
C SER A 40 13.33 1.44 14.30
N THR A 41 13.29 2.65 14.86
CA THR A 41 12.09 3.52 14.72
C THR A 41 12.02 4.16 13.33
N ILE A 42 13.16 4.54 12.76
CA ILE A 42 13.22 5.12 11.42
C ILE A 42 12.91 4.04 10.37
N SER A 43 13.48 2.84 10.52
CA SER A 43 13.22 1.69 9.63
C SER A 43 11.73 1.35 9.55
N LEU A 44 10.98 1.35 10.67
CA LEU A 44 9.54 1.11 10.65
C LEU A 44 8.76 2.20 9.91
N LYS A 45 9.10 3.48 10.14
CA LYS A 45 8.42 4.58 9.46
C LYS A 45 8.73 4.60 7.96
N LEU A 46 9.98 4.33 7.60
CA LEU A 46 10.44 4.32 6.22
C LEU A 46 9.83 3.13 5.46
N SER A 47 9.87 1.93 6.03
CA SER A 47 9.26 0.75 5.41
C SER A 47 7.75 0.91 5.21
N TYR A 48 7.06 1.53 6.16
CA TYR A 48 5.64 1.86 5.99
C TYR A 48 5.40 2.87 4.88
N LEU A 49 6.24 3.91 4.77
CA LEU A 49 6.09 4.92 3.73
C LEU A 49 6.33 4.33 2.34
N ILE A 50 7.35 3.48 2.21
CA ILE A 50 7.62 2.73 0.98
C ILE A 50 6.43 1.82 0.66
N TYR A 51 5.94 1.05 1.65
CA TYR A 51 4.76 0.22 1.48
C TYR A 51 3.55 1.03 0.97
N LEU A 52 3.27 2.18 1.58
CA LEU A 52 2.15 3.03 1.20
C LEU A 52 2.30 3.56 -0.23
N ALA A 53 3.52 3.89 -0.68
CA ALA A 53 3.78 4.31 -2.04
C ALA A 53 3.47 3.18 -3.04
N PHE A 54 3.94 1.95 -2.77
CA PHE A 54 3.64 0.79 -3.61
C PHE A 54 2.14 0.46 -3.61
N PHE A 55 1.48 0.56 -2.47
CA PHE A 55 0.03 0.34 -2.37
C PHE A 55 -0.77 1.37 -3.18
N LEU A 56 -0.42 2.67 -3.09
CA LEU A 56 -1.08 3.71 -3.89
C LEU A 56 -0.80 3.54 -5.39
N ALA A 57 0.43 3.18 -5.77
CA ALA A 57 0.77 2.87 -7.15
C ALA A 57 -0.02 1.66 -7.66
N PHE A 58 -0.17 0.60 -6.85
CA PHE A 58 -0.99 -0.56 -7.18
C PHE A 58 -2.44 -0.18 -7.43
N VAL A 59 -3.07 0.53 -6.49
CA VAL A 59 -4.47 0.97 -6.64
C VAL A 59 -4.65 1.86 -7.87
N TYR A 60 -3.69 2.74 -8.15
CA TYR A 60 -3.70 3.57 -9.35
C TYR A 60 -3.65 2.72 -10.64
N LEU A 61 -2.71 1.78 -10.71
CA LEU A 61 -2.59 0.89 -11.87
C LEU A 61 -3.87 0.07 -12.07
N VAL A 62 -4.41 -0.51 -10.99
CA VAL A 62 -5.65 -1.29 -11.06
C VAL A 62 -6.84 -0.44 -11.52
N LEU A 63 -6.97 0.79 -11.03
CA LEU A 63 -8.14 1.62 -11.34
C LEU A 63 -8.17 2.13 -12.79
N PHE A 64 -7.01 2.30 -13.43
CA PHE A 64 -6.91 2.92 -14.74
C PHE A 64 -6.41 1.99 -15.87
N PHE A 65 -5.64 0.97 -15.53
CA PHE A 65 -4.93 0.12 -16.49
C PHE A 65 -5.27 -1.38 -16.36
N ALA A 66 -5.98 -1.80 -15.31
CA ALA A 66 -6.50 -3.17 -15.30
C ALA A 66 -7.56 -3.28 -16.40
N ASP A 67 -7.43 -4.32 -17.23
CA ASP A 67 -8.42 -4.59 -18.25
C ASP A 67 -9.80 -4.80 -17.60
N ASN A 68 -10.79 -4.02 -18.05
CA ASN A 68 -12.14 -4.13 -17.52
C ASN A 68 -12.81 -5.45 -17.94
N GLU A 69 -12.28 -6.18 -18.92
CA GLU A 69 -12.78 -7.50 -19.30
C GLU A 69 -12.52 -8.58 -18.23
N VAL A 70 -11.51 -8.39 -17.36
CA VAL A 70 -11.27 -9.30 -16.22
C VAL A 70 -12.29 -9.10 -15.08
N ASN A 71 -13.15 -8.07 -15.16
CA ASN A 71 -14.31 -7.90 -14.28
C ASN A 71 -15.60 -8.56 -14.82
N THR A 72 -15.55 -9.20 -15.98
CA THR A 72 -16.69 -9.98 -16.49
C THR A 72 -16.67 -11.32 -15.77
N GLU A 73 -17.67 -11.53 -14.93
CA GLU A 73 -18.28 -12.74 -14.33
C GLU A 73 -17.69 -14.14 -14.61
N GLU A 74 -16.94 -14.39 -15.68
CA GLU A 74 -16.32 -15.68 -16.04
C GLU A 74 -15.10 -16.08 -15.18
N ASN A 75 -14.41 -15.15 -14.52
CA ASN A 75 -13.27 -15.48 -13.63
C ASN A 75 -13.64 -15.54 -12.13
N MET A 76 -14.91 -15.30 -11.78
CA MET A 76 -15.37 -15.33 -10.39
C MET A 76 -15.57 -16.76 -9.85
N GLU A 77 -15.54 -17.79 -10.71
CA GLU A 77 -15.61 -19.19 -10.31
C GLU A 77 -14.26 -19.78 -9.86
N ASP A 78 -13.14 -19.11 -10.14
CA ASP A 78 -11.82 -19.63 -9.84
C ASP A 78 -11.29 -19.02 -8.52
N GLY A 79 -10.98 -19.88 -7.53
CA GLY A 79 -10.62 -19.48 -6.15
C GLY A 79 -9.42 -18.53 -6.05
N THR A 80 -8.69 -18.35 -7.13
CA THR A 80 -7.59 -17.40 -7.30
C THR A 80 -8.03 -15.95 -7.12
N SER A 81 -9.22 -15.57 -7.61
CA SER A 81 -9.76 -14.19 -7.49
C SER A 81 -10.00 -13.78 -6.02
N VAL A 82 -10.51 -14.71 -5.21
CA VAL A 82 -10.72 -14.54 -3.76
C VAL A 82 -9.39 -14.31 -3.05
N ILE A 83 -8.33 -15.03 -3.44
CA ILE A 83 -6.98 -14.86 -2.86
C ILE A 83 -6.44 -13.47 -3.18
N TYR A 84 -6.59 -12.98 -4.41
CA TYR A 84 -6.14 -11.64 -4.79
C TYR A 84 -6.84 -10.56 -3.94
N TYR A 85 -8.17 -10.64 -3.83
CA TYR A 85 -8.96 -9.71 -3.02
C TYR A 85 -8.56 -9.76 -1.53
N ALA A 86 -8.37 -10.96 -0.98
CA ALA A 86 -7.95 -11.15 0.40
C ALA A 86 -6.58 -10.51 0.67
N ILE A 87 -5.61 -10.67 -0.22
CA ILE A 87 -4.29 -10.05 -0.06
C ILE A 87 -4.38 -8.53 -0.16
N VAL A 88 -5.21 -7.96 -1.04
CA VAL A 88 -5.41 -6.49 -1.09
C VAL A 88 -6.02 -5.98 0.21
N LEU A 89 -7.03 -6.67 0.76
CA LEU A 89 -7.62 -6.33 2.06
C LEU A 89 -6.59 -6.41 3.19
N VAL A 90 -5.83 -7.51 3.23
CA VAL A 90 -4.77 -7.73 4.22
C VAL A 90 -3.71 -6.64 4.13
N SER A 91 -3.32 -6.28 2.90
CA SER A 91 -2.39 -5.19 2.62
C SER A 91 -2.94 -3.88 3.15
N PHE A 92 -4.22 -3.59 2.91
CA PHE A 92 -4.84 -2.36 3.42
C PHE A 92 -4.88 -2.34 4.95
N PHE A 93 -5.32 -3.40 5.62
CA PHE A 93 -5.55 -3.34 7.07
C PHE A 93 -4.30 -3.56 7.92
N ILE A 94 -3.45 -4.54 7.60
CA ILE A 94 -2.36 -4.97 8.51
C ILE A 94 -1.35 -3.85 8.81
N PRO A 95 -0.75 -3.17 7.81
CA PRO A 95 0.23 -2.10 8.03
C PRO A 95 -0.38 -0.90 8.76
N ASN A 96 -1.60 -0.50 8.39
CA ASN A 96 -2.32 0.62 8.99
C ASN A 96 -2.61 0.37 10.48
N ILE A 97 -3.19 -0.80 10.79
CA ILE A 97 -3.47 -1.20 12.17
C ILE A 97 -2.16 -1.40 12.95
N GLY A 98 -1.14 -1.98 12.33
CA GLY A 98 0.18 -2.20 12.95
C GLY A 98 0.80 -0.91 13.46
N ILE A 99 0.71 0.19 12.69
CA ILE A 99 1.19 1.49 13.17
C ILE A 99 0.36 2.02 14.34
N MET A 100 -0.96 1.83 14.32
CA MET A 100 -1.84 2.27 15.41
C MET A 100 -1.55 1.50 16.71
N ILE A 101 -1.43 0.17 16.62
CA ILE A 101 -1.25 -0.73 17.77
C ILE A 101 0.13 -0.57 18.43
N ARG A 102 1.14 -0.09 17.70
CA ARG A 102 2.49 0.20 18.25
C ARG A 102 2.44 0.97 19.58
N ARG A 103 1.43 1.83 19.79
CA ARG A 103 1.26 2.62 21.02
C ARG A 103 1.03 1.76 22.28
N ARG A 104 0.42 0.58 22.13
CA ARG A 104 0.06 -0.36 23.23
C ARG A 104 1.25 -1.18 23.72
N PHE A 105 2.17 -1.55 22.83
CA PHE A 105 3.36 -2.31 23.20
C PHE A 105 4.46 -1.37 23.69
N LYS A 106 4.63 -1.19 25.01
CA LYS A 106 5.70 -0.35 25.60
C LYS A 106 6.98 -1.14 25.93
N LYS A 107 6.86 -2.38 26.38
CA LYS A 107 7.96 -3.21 26.90
C LYS A 107 8.84 -3.81 25.77
N ASN A 108 8.23 -4.37 24.72
CA ASN A 108 8.94 -5.04 23.61
C ASN A 108 8.96 -4.25 22.29
N ARG A 109 9.04 -2.92 22.35
CA ARG A 109 8.98 -2.03 21.17
C ARG A 109 9.99 -2.34 20.06
N GLY A 110 11.19 -2.81 20.42
CA GLY A 110 12.25 -3.11 19.43
C GLY A 110 11.89 -4.30 18.54
N SER A 111 11.48 -5.41 19.15
CA SER A 111 11.03 -6.60 18.44
C SER A 111 9.78 -6.32 17.61
N TYR A 112 8.80 -5.60 18.18
CA TYR A 112 7.59 -5.19 17.44
C TYR A 112 7.91 -4.39 16.18
N ASN A 113 8.83 -3.43 16.28
CA ASN A 113 9.22 -2.63 15.13
C ASN A 113 9.82 -3.48 14.00
N TYR A 114 10.66 -4.47 14.34
CA TYR A 114 11.27 -5.34 13.34
C TYR A 114 10.23 -6.22 12.65
N VAL A 115 9.33 -6.83 13.42
CA VAL A 115 8.23 -7.66 12.89
C VAL A 115 7.36 -6.86 11.92
N VAL A 116 6.96 -5.63 12.28
CA VAL A 116 6.14 -4.79 11.40
C VAL A 116 6.92 -4.34 10.15
N THR A 117 8.22 -4.03 10.27
CA THR A 117 9.05 -3.74 9.09
C THR A 117 9.08 -4.93 8.13
N VAL A 118 9.26 -6.15 8.63
CA VAL A 118 9.26 -7.37 7.80
C VAL A 118 7.90 -7.58 7.15
N LEU A 119 6.80 -7.39 7.89
CA LEU A 119 5.45 -7.48 7.33
C LEU A 119 5.21 -6.46 6.21
N ASN A 120 5.64 -5.20 6.38
CA ASN A 120 5.55 -4.19 5.33
C ASN A 120 6.30 -4.62 4.06
N PHE A 121 7.49 -5.21 4.20
CA PHE A 121 8.27 -5.73 3.07
C PHE A 121 7.60 -6.93 2.39
N LEU A 122 7.06 -7.88 3.16
CA LEU A 122 6.31 -9.00 2.60
C LEU A 122 5.10 -8.55 1.80
N ILE A 123 4.41 -7.52 2.29
CA ILE A 123 3.27 -6.94 1.58
C ILE A 123 3.72 -6.22 0.30
N ILE A 124 4.83 -5.47 0.33
CA ILE A 124 5.40 -4.89 -0.90
C ILE A 124 5.69 -5.98 -1.93
N LEU A 125 6.33 -7.08 -1.51
CA LEU A 125 6.62 -8.20 -2.41
C LEU A 125 5.34 -8.83 -2.98
N ALA A 126 4.31 -9.01 -2.15
CA ALA A 126 3.02 -9.52 -2.59
C ALA A 126 2.37 -8.59 -3.62
N LEU A 127 2.37 -7.27 -3.38
CA LEU A 127 1.83 -6.28 -4.33
C LEU A 127 2.60 -6.27 -5.65
N VAL A 128 3.93 -6.32 -5.61
CA VAL A 128 4.76 -6.39 -6.82
C VAL A 128 4.51 -7.69 -7.60
N PHE A 129 4.37 -8.81 -6.89
CA PHE A 129 4.00 -10.08 -7.52
C PHE A 129 2.62 -10.02 -8.17
N MET A 130 1.64 -9.38 -7.53
CA MET A 130 0.33 -9.14 -8.16
C MET A 130 0.46 -8.26 -9.39
N MET A 131 1.25 -7.20 -9.32
CA MET A 131 1.46 -6.32 -10.46
C MET A 131 2.04 -7.06 -11.66
N SER A 132 2.84 -8.11 -11.48
CA SER A 132 3.36 -8.88 -12.61
C SER A 132 2.36 -9.86 -13.22
N HIS A 133 1.28 -10.19 -12.50
CA HIS A 133 0.27 -11.18 -12.93
C HIS A 133 -1.00 -10.54 -13.49
N VAL A 134 -1.28 -9.28 -13.14
CA VAL A 134 -2.39 -8.52 -13.73
C VAL A 134 -2.05 -8.21 -15.19
N GLN A 135 -3.00 -8.48 -16.09
CA GLN A 135 -2.90 -8.05 -17.48
C GLN A 135 -3.18 -6.55 -17.55
N TRP A 136 -2.18 -5.79 -17.97
CA TRP A 136 -2.26 -4.34 -18.08
C TRP A 136 -2.55 -3.92 -19.51
N ASN A 137 -3.55 -3.07 -19.67
CA ASN A 137 -3.83 -2.39 -20.93
C ASN A 137 -3.32 -0.95 -20.82
N PHE A 138 -2.10 -0.72 -21.33
CA PHE A 138 -1.43 0.58 -21.39
C PHE A 138 -1.80 1.40 -22.63
#